data_AF-A0A660TDC1-F1
#
_entry.id   AF-A0A660TDC1-F1
#
_cell.length_a   1.000
_cell.length_b   1.000
_cell.length_c   1.000
_cell.angle_alpha   90.00
_cell.angle_beta   90.00
_cell.angle_gamma   90.00
#
_symmetry.space_group_name_H-M   'P 1'
#
loop_
_entity.id
_entity.type
_entity.pdbx_description
1 polymer ?
#
loop_
_entity_poly.entity_id
_entity_poly.type
_entity_poly.pdbx_seq_one_letter_code
_entity_poly.pdbx_strand_id
1 'polypeptide(L)'
;MAERKQLKIKCYGKGVSEVRGTLSCDTEYSLKHIEGDPTSVYRFYLTGDNFSLEITPSRGLSVRDFTCRGRQMFWNAPLENLSDPDRIDMKKAMIINGESVKGTRWLEYFASHIEMLGLDNWGVPVEKDGKVMGLHGNASSVPVTEIILEERDDRVVVSGSFYIHDPNEVLEEDNKSSRYFKVEKAIEFYNERPVLVIKDKITNISGTPRFPDWGYHVQLKPEEGCRYLIPS
;
A
#
# COMPACT_ATOMS: atom_id res chain seq x y z
N MET A 1 17.13 -3.81 29.45
CA MET A 1 16.23 -3.58 28.29
C MET A 1 17.12 -3.51 27.07
N ALA A 2 17.02 -4.46 26.14
CA ALA A 2 17.79 -4.40 24.91
C ALA A 2 17.31 -3.21 24.07
N GLU A 3 18.25 -2.47 23.51
CA GLU A 3 18.01 -1.30 22.67
C GLU A 3 17.25 -1.75 21.41
N ARG A 4 16.01 -1.26 21.22
CA ARG A 4 15.21 -1.60 20.04
C ARG A 4 15.87 -0.98 18.82
N LYS A 5 16.43 -1.80 17.94
CA LYS A 5 17.04 -1.32 16.71
C LYS A 5 15.94 -0.87 15.75
N GLN A 6 15.91 0.42 15.47
CA GLN A 6 15.02 1.04 14.50
C GLN A 6 15.85 1.51 13.31
N LEU A 7 15.45 1.10 12.11
CA LEU A 7 16.09 1.50 10.85
C LEU A 7 15.11 2.38 10.08
N LYS A 8 15.55 3.59 9.72
CA LYS A 8 14.81 4.47 8.83
C LYS A 8 15.35 4.32 7.42
N ILE A 9 14.47 4.04 6.48
CA ILE A 9 14.82 3.74 5.09
C ILE A 9 13.97 4.63 4.19
N LYS A 10 14.61 5.54 3.45
CA LYS A 10 13.94 6.25 2.34
C LYS A 10 13.59 5.25 1.26
N CYS A 11 12.35 5.25 0.79
CA CYS A 11 11.80 4.16 -0.03
C CYS A 11 11.01 4.63 -1.26
N TYR A 12 10.93 5.93 -1.50
CA TYR A 12 10.31 6.50 -2.70
C TYR A 12 11.03 7.78 -3.12
N GLY A 13 11.12 8.00 -4.43
CA GLY A 13 11.76 9.17 -5.03
C GLY A 13 12.99 8.80 -5.86
N LYS A 14 13.35 9.69 -6.79
CA LYS A 14 14.51 9.49 -7.65
C LYS A 14 15.81 9.48 -6.84
N GLY A 15 16.70 8.53 -7.15
CA GLY A 15 18.02 8.45 -6.52
C GLY A 15 18.01 7.87 -5.11
N VAL A 16 16.91 7.24 -4.68
CA VAL A 16 16.90 6.42 -3.47
C VAL A 16 17.93 5.30 -3.60
N SER A 17 18.73 5.09 -2.55
CA SER A 17 19.71 4.01 -2.54
C SER A 17 19.04 2.69 -2.19
N GLU A 18 19.42 1.63 -2.89
CA GLU A 18 19.05 0.29 -2.48
C GLU A 18 19.68 -0.04 -1.12
N VAL A 19 18.95 -0.81 -0.32
CA VAL A 19 19.38 -1.20 1.02
C VAL A 19 19.20 -2.70 1.16
N ARG A 20 20.12 -3.36 1.86
CA ARG A 20 19.95 -4.75 2.28
C ARG A 20 20.57 -4.96 3.64
N GLY A 21 20.06 -5.93 4.39
CA GLY A 21 20.64 -6.34 5.65
C GLY A 21 19.89 -7.52 6.25
N THR A 22 20.35 -7.91 7.44
CA THR A 22 19.77 -9.03 8.20
C THR A 22 19.45 -8.53 9.60
N LEU A 23 18.27 -8.91 10.09
CA LEU A 23 17.81 -8.68 11.47
C LEU A 23 18.38 -9.76 12.40
N SER A 24 18.27 -9.58 13.71
CA SER A 24 18.83 -10.54 14.68
C SER A 24 18.14 -11.91 14.67
N CYS A 25 16.92 -11.98 14.14
CA CYS A 25 16.13 -13.20 13.94
C CYS A 25 16.35 -13.88 12.57
N ASP A 26 17.52 -13.68 11.94
CA ASP A 26 17.86 -14.22 10.61
C ASP A 26 16.89 -13.83 9.48
N THR A 27 16.02 -12.85 9.72
CA THR A 27 15.18 -12.26 8.69
C THR A 27 15.98 -11.26 7.87
N GLU A 28 16.09 -11.51 6.58
CA GLU A 28 16.67 -10.58 5.62
C GLU A 28 15.67 -9.50 5.25
N TYR A 29 16.15 -8.27 5.09
CA TYR A 29 15.38 -7.18 4.52
C TYR A 29 16.11 -6.59 3.32
N SER A 30 15.36 -6.13 2.32
CA SER A 30 15.92 -5.36 1.22
C SER A 30 14.94 -4.33 0.66
N LEU A 31 15.48 -3.22 0.19
CA LEU A 31 14.80 -2.24 -0.64
C LEU A 31 15.54 -2.22 -1.99
N LYS A 32 14.85 -2.52 -3.08
CA LYS A 32 15.45 -2.56 -4.42
C LYS A 32 14.56 -1.97 -5.49
N HIS A 33 15.17 -1.42 -6.54
CA HIS A 33 14.49 -1.07 -7.77
C HIS A 33 14.29 -2.34 -8.61
N ILE A 34 13.17 -2.41 -9.33
CA ILE A 34 12.87 -3.53 -10.22
C ILE A 34 12.87 -3.01 -11.65
N GLU A 35 13.55 -3.72 -12.55
CA GLU A 35 13.56 -3.37 -13.98
C GLU A 35 12.13 -3.27 -14.52
N GLY A 36 11.85 -2.18 -15.24
CA GLY A 36 10.51 -1.84 -15.74
C GLY A 36 9.66 -1.00 -14.78
N ASP A 37 9.97 -0.96 -13.48
CA ASP A 37 9.33 -0.01 -12.57
C ASP A 37 9.86 1.42 -12.81
N PRO A 38 9.05 2.47 -12.57
CA PRO A 38 9.50 3.86 -12.61
C PRO A 38 10.74 4.08 -11.72
N THR A 39 11.64 4.97 -12.14
CA THR A 39 12.90 5.24 -11.42
C THR A 39 12.74 5.81 -10.00
N SER A 40 11.53 6.24 -9.64
CA SER A 40 11.16 6.69 -8.29
C SER A 40 10.59 5.57 -7.41
N VAL A 41 10.33 4.38 -7.96
CA VAL A 41 9.59 3.30 -7.32
C VAL A 41 10.52 2.18 -6.90
N TYR A 42 10.44 1.81 -5.63
CA TYR A 42 11.21 0.73 -5.02
C TYR A 42 10.27 -0.23 -4.32
N ARG A 43 10.68 -1.49 -4.21
CA ARG A 43 9.93 -2.53 -3.50
C ARG A 43 10.72 -2.97 -2.29
N PHE A 44 10.01 -3.17 -1.19
CA PHE A 44 10.60 -3.60 0.08
C PHE A 44 10.27 -5.07 0.33
N TYR A 45 11.27 -5.84 0.73
CA TYR A 45 11.17 -7.27 0.94
C TYR A 45 11.57 -7.62 2.35
N LEU A 46 10.84 -8.55 2.95
CA LEU A 46 11.26 -9.32 4.11
C LEU A 46 11.27 -10.80 3.75
N THR A 47 12.38 -11.47 4.00
CA THR A 47 12.55 -12.90 3.71
C THR A 47 13.13 -13.59 4.93
N GLY A 48 12.55 -14.72 5.31
CA GLY A 48 13.12 -15.65 6.28
C GLY A 48 12.87 -17.08 5.84
N ASP A 49 13.29 -18.05 6.65
CA ASP A 49 13.28 -19.48 6.29
C ASP A 49 11.93 -19.97 5.75
N ASN A 50 10.83 -19.48 6.33
CA ASN A 50 9.48 -19.96 6.04
C ASN A 50 8.56 -18.88 5.48
N PHE A 51 9.08 -17.72 5.09
CA PHE A 51 8.24 -16.67 4.52
C PHE A 51 8.99 -15.73 3.58
N SER A 52 8.23 -15.12 2.68
CA SER A 52 8.65 -13.98 1.88
C SER A 52 7.49 -13.00 1.79
N LEU A 53 7.76 -11.73 2.03
CA LEU A 53 6.79 -10.65 2.02
C LEU A 53 7.31 -9.54 1.11
N GLU A 54 6.53 -9.20 0.09
CA GLU A 54 6.78 -8.05 -0.79
C GLU A 54 5.82 -6.91 -0.43
N ILE A 55 6.37 -5.75 -0.11
CA ILE A 55 5.66 -4.53 0.24
C ILE A 55 5.95 -3.46 -0.81
N THR A 56 4.94 -2.66 -1.13
CA THR A 56 5.00 -1.58 -2.13
C THR A 56 4.82 -0.22 -1.45
N PRO A 57 5.92 0.42 -0.98
CA PRO A 57 5.84 1.76 -0.38
C PRO A 57 5.20 2.80 -1.29
N SER A 58 5.42 2.72 -2.61
CA SER A 58 4.80 3.59 -3.62
C SER A 58 3.27 3.44 -3.73
N ARG A 59 2.69 2.41 -3.11
CA ARG A 59 1.27 2.08 -3.15
C ARG A 59 0.63 2.15 -1.76
N GLY A 60 0.89 3.20 -0.99
CA GLY A 60 0.33 3.33 0.38
C GLY A 60 0.81 2.22 1.32
N LEU A 61 2.05 1.76 1.14
CA LEU A 61 2.66 0.65 1.88
C LEU A 61 1.78 -0.62 1.79
N SER A 62 1.34 -0.97 0.58
CA SER A 62 0.48 -2.15 0.35
C SER A 62 1.28 -3.45 0.36
N VAL A 63 0.60 -4.58 0.58
CA VAL A 63 1.21 -5.91 0.50
C VAL A 63 1.01 -6.42 -0.91
N ARG A 64 2.10 -6.59 -1.64
CA ARG A 64 2.06 -7.05 -3.02
C ARG A 64 2.20 -8.55 -3.15
N ASP A 65 2.96 -9.22 -2.31
CA ASP A 65 2.93 -10.68 -2.25
C ASP A 65 3.28 -11.18 -0.86
N PHE A 66 2.79 -12.37 -0.52
CA PHE A 66 3.13 -13.06 0.71
C PHE A 66 3.13 -14.56 0.46
N THR A 67 4.30 -15.16 0.63
CA THR A 67 4.48 -16.60 0.69
C THR A 67 4.77 -17.00 2.13
N CYS A 68 4.10 -18.04 2.62
CA CYS A 68 4.38 -18.61 3.92
C CYS A 68 4.36 -20.14 3.85
N ARG A 69 5.39 -20.77 4.42
CA ARG A 69 5.61 -22.22 4.41
C ARG A 69 5.49 -22.83 3.01
N GLY A 70 6.11 -22.17 2.03
CA GLY A 70 6.12 -22.58 0.63
C GLY A 70 4.79 -22.40 -0.12
N ARG A 71 3.78 -21.75 0.48
CA ARG A 71 2.49 -21.47 -0.17
C ARG A 71 2.31 -19.98 -0.43
N GLN A 72 1.94 -19.65 -1.67
CA GLN A 72 1.54 -18.30 -2.05
C GLN A 72 0.12 -18.04 -1.57
N MET A 73 -0.10 -16.96 -0.84
CA MET A 73 -1.41 -16.67 -0.24
C MET A 73 -2.38 -15.95 -1.19
N PHE A 74 -1.84 -15.27 -2.19
CA PHE A 74 -2.58 -14.41 -3.09
C PHE A 74 -2.48 -14.89 -4.53
N TRP A 75 -3.42 -14.45 -5.37
CA TRP A 75 -3.36 -14.66 -6.82
C TRP A 75 -2.08 -14.06 -7.43
N ASN A 76 -1.84 -14.30 -8.72
CA ASN A 76 -0.73 -13.64 -9.39
C ASN A 76 -1.04 -12.14 -9.52
N ALA A 77 -0.08 -11.29 -9.16
CA ALA A 77 -0.24 -9.86 -9.28
C ALA A 77 -0.64 -9.49 -10.72
N PRO A 78 -1.69 -8.68 -10.91
CA PRO A 78 -2.23 -8.39 -12.25
C PRO A 78 -1.26 -7.59 -13.12
N LEU A 79 -0.31 -6.87 -12.51
CA LEU A 79 0.72 -6.08 -13.18
C LEU A 79 2.11 -6.52 -12.75
N GLU A 80 2.96 -6.89 -13.70
CA GLU A 80 4.36 -7.22 -13.45
C GLU A 80 5.13 -6.02 -12.87
N ASN A 81 4.95 -4.84 -13.48
CA ASN A 81 5.55 -3.60 -13.03
C ASN A 81 4.56 -2.70 -12.30
N LEU A 82 5.09 -1.87 -11.39
CA LEU A 82 4.31 -0.87 -10.68
C LEU A 82 4.12 0.39 -11.52
N SER A 83 2.98 1.03 -11.38
CA SER A 83 2.69 2.31 -12.03
C SER A 83 3.41 3.47 -11.33
N ASP A 84 3.69 4.53 -12.10
CA ASP A 84 4.27 5.77 -11.58
C ASP A 84 3.22 6.56 -10.78
N PRO A 85 3.38 6.69 -9.44
CA PRO A 85 2.42 7.40 -8.61
C PRO A 85 2.21 8.86 -9.04
N ASP A 86 3.24 9.51 -9.57
CA ASP A 86 3.19 10.91 -9.99
C ASP A 86 2.38 11.11 -11.30
N ARG A 87 1.99 10.02 -11.97
CA ARG A 87 1.24 10.02 -13.23
C ARG A 87 -0.19 9.48 -13.08
N ILE A 88 -0.63 9.21 -11.85
CA ILE A 88 -1.97 8.71 -11.56
C ILE A 88 -2.98 9.86 -11.64
N ASP A 89 -3.87 9.80 -12.62
CA ASP A 89 -5.03 10.69 -12.73
C ASP A 89 -6.32 9.89 -12.55
N MET A 90 -6.80 9.85 -11.32
CA MET A 90 -7.99 9.08 -10.94
C MET A 90 -9.30 9.56 -11.61
N LYS A 91 -9.31 10.76 -12.19
CA LYS A 91 -10.51 11.35 -12.81
C LYS A 91 -10.63 10.98 -14.28
N LYS A 92 -9.51 10.66 -14.93
CA LYS A 92 -9.47 10.38 -16.36
C LYS A 92 -10.34 9.16 -16.67
N ALA A 93 -11.18 9.30 -17.69
CA ALA A 93 -12.04 8.21 -18.14
C ALA A 93 -11.21 7.08 -18.77
N MET A 94 -11.69 5.85 -18.60
CA MET A 94 -11.22 4.68 -19.34
C MET A 94 -12.24 4.28 -20.40
N ILE A 95 -11.78 3.67 -21.48
CA ILE A 95 -12.68 3.02 -22.43
C ILE A 95 -12.94 1.60 -21.96
N ILE A 96 -14.17 1.29 -21.56
CA ILE A 96 -14.62 -0.04 -21.13
C ILE A 96 -15.73 -0.45 -22.09
N ASN A 97 -15.52 -1.54 -22.83
CA ASN A 97 -16.46 -2.04 -23.85
C ASN A 97 -16.90 -0.99 -24.88
N GLY A 98 -15.98 -0.09 -25.28
CA GLY A 98 -16.26 0.99 -26.24
C GLY A 98 -16.88 2.25 -25.64
N GLU A 99 -17.21 2.25 -24.35
CA GLU A 99 -17.80 3.39 -23.66
C GLU A 99 -16.78 4.12 -22.79
N SER A 100 -16.86 5.45 -22.75
CA SER A 100 -16.05 6.28 -21.88
C SER A 100 -16.62 6.30 -20.47
N VAL A 101 -15.97 5.63 -19.54
CA VAL A 101 -16.39 5.50 -18.14
C VAL A 101 -15.46 6.30 -17.24
N LYS A 102 -16.01 7.31 -16.55
CA LYS A 102 -15.25 8.16 -15.62
C LYS A 102 -15.01 7.47 -14.28
N GLY A 103 -13.90 7.83 -13.62
CA GLY A 103 -13.60 7.39 -12.26
C GLY A 103 -13.16 5.93 -12.13
N THR A 104 -13.03 5.17 -13.21
CA THR A 104 -12.60 3.75 -13.18
C THR A 104 -11.09 3.57 -13.30
N ARG A 105 -10.32 4.66 -13.43
CA ARG A 105 -8.87 4.64 -13.71
C ARG A 105 -8.05 3.80 -12.72
N TRP A 106 -8.52 3.65 -11.48
CA TRP A 106 -7.87 2.80 -10.47
C TRP A 106 -7.51 1.39 -11.01
N LEU A 107 -8.35 0.83 -11.89
CA LEU A 107 -8.15 -0.48 -12.50
C LEU A 107 -6.81 -0.62 -13.24
N GLU A 108 -6.27 0.46 -13.82
CA GLU A 108 -4.97 0.42 -14.50
C GLU A 108 -3.78 0.41 -13.55
N TYR A 109 -4.01 0.74 -12.28
CA TYR A 109 -2.96 0.90 -11.27
C TYR A 109 -3.02 -0.18 -10.19
N PHE A 110 -4.02 -1.06 -10.26
CA PHE A 110 -4.20 -2.15 -9.33
C PHE A 110 -3.03 -3.13 -9.43
N ALA A 111 -2.25 -3.27 -8.36
CA ALA A 111 -0.99 -4.03 -8.42
C ALA A 111 -0.64 -4.83 -7.16
N SER A 112 -1.28 -4.56 -6.02
CA SER A 112 -0.99 -5.23 -4.74
C SER A 112 -2.19 -6.05 -4.25
N HIS A 113 -1.92 -7.08 -3.45
CA HIS A 113 -2.92 -8.05 -2.98
C HIS A 113 -3.67 -7.65 -1.72
N ILE A 114 -3.06 -6.82 -0.87
CA ILE A 114 -3.73 -6.14 0.22
C ILE A 114 -3.53 -4.64 0.03
N GLU A 115 -4.56 -3.97 -0.49
CA GLU A 115 -4.58 -2.53 -0.70
C GLU A 115 -5.62 -1.87 0.21
N MET A 116 -5.22 -0.77 0.85
CA MET A 116 -6.14 0.11 1.55
C MET A 116 -6.87 0.97 0.52
N LEU A 117 -8.18 0.80 0.43
CA LEU A 117 -9.05 1.57 -0.44
C LEU A 117 -9.72 2.67 0.37
N GLY A 118 -9.93 3.85 -0.22
CA GLY A 118 -10.43 5.06 0.44
C GLY A 118 -9.50 6.27 0.26
N LEU A 119 -9.55 7.30 1.10
CA LEU A 119 -10.46 7.52 2.23
C LEU A 119 -11.70 8.34 1.88
N ASP A 120 -11.73 8.92 0.66
CA ASP A 120 -12.89 9.67 0.19
C ASP A 120 -13.99 8.76 -0.34
N ASN A 121 -13.61 7.66 -1.01
CA ASN A 121 -14.53 6.69 -1.57
C ASN A 121 -13.91 5.30 -1.50
N TRP A 122 -14.53 4.39 -0.76
CA TRP A 122 -14.11 2.99 -0.76
C TRP A 122 -14.71 2.20 -1.94
N GLY A 123 -15.90 2.59 -2.37
CA GLY A 123 -16.73 1.80 -3.28
C GLY A 123 -16.55 2.09 -4.77
N VAL A 124 -17.64 1.91 -5.51
CA VAL A 124 -17.74 2.18 -6.95
C VAL A 124 -17.59 3.67 -7.26
N PRO A 125 -17.21 4.06 -8.48
CA PRO A 125 -17.16 5.46 -8.87
C PRO A 125 -18.52 6.14 -8.69
N VAL A 126 -18.51 7.37 -8.17
CA VAL A 126 -19.73 8.18 -8.02
C VAL A 126 -19.41 9.64 -8.33
N GLU A 127 -20.36 10.32 -8.95
CA GLU A 127 -20.31 11.78 -9.08
C GLU A 127 -21.11 12.39 -7.93
N LYS A 128 -20.45 13.22 -7.12
CA LYS A 128 -21.06 13.88 -5.96
C LYS A 128 -20.60 15.34 -5.91
N ASP A 129 -21.56 16.25 -5.81
CA ASP A 129 -21.30 17.70 -5.73
C ASP A 129 -20.39 18.22 -6.87
N GLY A 130 -20.57 17.68 -8.09
CA GLY A 130 -19.78 18.02 -9.28
C GLY A 130 -18.34 17.49 -9.26
N LYS A 131 -17.98 16.66 -8.28
CA LYS A 131 -16.68 15.98 -8.19
C LYS A 131 -16.83 14.50 -8.55
N VAL A 132 -15.89 13.98 -9.34
CA VAL A 132 -15.78 12.54 -9.59
C VAL A 132 -15.02 11.92 -8.42
N MET A 133 -15.70 11.08 -7.65
CA MET A 133 -15.08 10.23 -6.65
C MET A 133 -14.69 8.93 -7.33
N GLY A 134 -13.40 8.76 -7.61
CA GLY A 134 -12.88 7.59 -8.32
C GLY A 134 -13.12 6.28 -7.56
N LEU A 135 -13.13 5.17 -8.31
CA LEU A 135 -13.16 3.81 -7.79
C LEU A 135 -12.10 3.67 -6.70
N HIS A 136 -12.53 3.24 -5.51
CA HIS A 136 -11.66 2.91 -4.38
C HIS A 136 -10.76 4.04 -3.85
N GLY A 137 -11.00 5.29 -4.26
CA GLY A 137 -10.25 6.43 -3.79
C GLY A 137 -8.77 6.38 -4.21
N ASN A 138 -7.89 7.03 -3.46
CA ASN A 138 -6.49 7.20 -3.82
C ASN A 138 -5.50 6.73 -2.75
N ALA A 139 -5.95 6.20 -1.60
CA ALA A 139 -5.06 5.82 -0.50
C ALA A 139 -3.96 4.83 -0.93
N SER A 140 -4.30 3.81 -1.73
CA SER A 140 -3.31 2.86 -2.27
C SER A 140 -2.45 3.43 -3.40
N SER A 141 -2.68 4.66 -3.82
CA SER A 141 -1.88 5.37 -4.85
C SER A 141 -0.97 6.45 -4.26
N VAL A 142 -1.02 6.69 -2.95
CA VAL A 142 -0.14 7.68 -2.30
C VAL A 142 1.16 7.01 -1.83
N PRO A 143 2.34 7.47 -2.26
CA PRO A 143 3.60 6.91 -1.81
C PRO A 143 3.91 7.20 -0.34
N VAL A 144 4.50 6.21 0.33
CA VAL A 144 5.24 6.39 1.58
C VAL A 144 6.70 6.68 1.23
N THR A 145 7.23 7.81 1.70
CA THR A 145 8.58 8.28 1.37
C THR A 145 9.68 7.67 2.24
N GLU A 146 9.33 7.32 3.47
CA GLU A 146 10.24 6.71 4.44
C GLU A 146 9.49 5.61 5.19
N ILE A 147 10.11 4.44 5.28
CA ILE A 147 9.68 3.37 6.17
C ILE A 147 10.58 3.29 7.40
N ILE A 148 9.97 2.83 8.47
CA ILE A 148 10.59 2.49 9.74
C ILE A 148 10.52 0.97 9.87
N LEU A 149 11.67 0.33 9.89
CA LEU A 149 11.83 -1.09 10.20
C LEU A 149 12.22 -1.25 11.66
N GLU A 150 11.40 -1.95 12.42
CA GLU A 150 11.62 -2.27 13.83
C GLU A 150 11.64 -3.78 14.04
N GLU A 151 12.68 -4.25 14.70
CA GLU A 151 12.73 -5.62 15.23
C GLU A 151 12.19 -5.64 16.66
N ARG A 152 11.34 -6.62 16.95
CA ARG A 152 10.78 -6.90 18.28
C ARG A 152 10.96 -8.38 18.58
N ASP A 153 10.86 -8.73 19.86
CA ASP A 153 11.16 -10.09 20.37
C ASP A 153 10.46 -11.21 19.59
N ASP A 154 9.23 -10.99 19.12
CA ASP A 154 8.39 -12.00 18.46
C ASP A 154 7.99 -11.66 17.01
N ARG A 155 8.41 -10.51 16.49
CA ARG A 155 7.94 -9.99 15.20
C ARG A 155 8.81 -8.90 14.62
N VAL A 156 8.68 -8.73 13.31
CA VAL A 156 9.22 -7.59 12.55
C VAL A 156 8.07 -6.63 12.23
N VAL A 157 8.32 -5.32 12.35
CA VAL A 157 7.33 -4.28 12.05
C VAL A 157 7.90 -3.34 10.98
N VAL A 158 7.19 -3.23 9.87
CA VAL A 158 7.44 -2.22 8.83
C VAL A 158 6.34 -1.18 8.92
N SER A 159 6.71 0.06 9.20
CA SER A 159 5.74 1.14 9.34
C SER A 159 6.10 2.35 8.51
N GLY A 160 5.12 3.18 8.23
CA GLY A 160 5.28 4.40 7.47
C GLY A 160 4.06 5.29 7.62
N SER A 161 4.15 6.49 7.08
CA SER A 161 3.00 7.39 7.06
C SER A 161 2.93 8.19 5.78
N PHE A 162 1.71 8.56 5.41
CA PHE A 162 1.43 9.39 4.25
C PHE A 162 0.23 10.29 4.53
N TYR A 163 0.06 11.31 3.70
CA TYR A 163 -1.04 12.26 3.79
C TYR A 163 -1.98 12.05 2.62
N ILE A 164 -3.27 12.03 2.90
CA ILE A 164 -4.29 12.06 1.86
C ILE A 164 -4.62 13.52 1.55
N HIS A 165 -4.70 13.81 0.26
CA HIS A 165 -5.05 15.10 -0.31
C HIS A 165 -6.32 14.98 -1.13
N ASP A 166 -7.01 16.11 -1.38
CA ASP A 166 -8.15 16.10 -2.31
C ASP A 166 -7.62 15.73 -3.70
N PRO A 167 -8.01 14.56 -4.27
CA PRO A 167 -7.58 14.18 -5.60
C PRO A 167 -8.08 15.18 -6.66
N ASN A 168 -8.98 16.09 -6.28
CA ASN A 168 -9.48 17.14 -7.13
C ASN A 168 -8.63 18.42 -7.17
N GLU A 169 -7.75 18.63 -6.20
CA GLU A 169 -6.96 19.85 -6.08
C GLU A 169 -5.60 19.70 -6.77
N VAL A 170 -5.11 20.81 -7.35
CA VAL A 170 -3.74 20.88 -7.85
C VAL A 170 -2.81 21.06 -6.66
N LEU A 171 -1.90 20.10 -6.47
CA LEU A 171 -0.90 20.17 -5.41
C LEU A 171 0.29 21.02 -5.89
N GLU A 172 0.47 22.22 -5.34
CA GLU A 172 1.78 22.88 -5.39
C GLU A 172 2.74 22.15 -4.45
N GLU A 173 4.05 22.10 -4.76
CA GLU A 173 5.06 21.28 -4.06
C GLU A 173 5.05 21.42 -2.53
N ASP A 174 4.62 22.57 -2.00
CA ASP A 174 4.57 22.87 -0.56
C ASP A 174 3.15 23.06 0.01
N ASN A 175 2.10 22.75 -0.75
CA ASN A 175 0.74 23.05 -0.32
C ASN A 175 0.23 22.05 0.74
N LYS A 176 0.55 22.34 2.00
CA LYS A 176 0.07 21.57 3.18
C LYS A 176 -1.43 21.73 3.42
N SER A 177 -2.10 22.74 2.85
CA SER A 177 -3.50 23.05 3.19
C SER A 177 -4.53 22.12 2.51
N SER A 178 -4.13 21.34 1.51
CA SER A 178 -5.01 20.34 0.85
C SER A 178 -5.06 18.98 1.55
N ARG A 179 -4.22 18.78 2.59
CA ARG A 179 -4.13 17.51 3.34
C ARG A 179 -5.28 17.43 4.34
N TYR A 180 -6.05 16.35 4.29
CA TYR A 180 -7.18 16.18 5.22
C TYR A 180 -7.11 14.93 6.10
N PHE A 181 -6.38 13.89 5.70
CA PHE A 181 -6.05 12.77 6.60
C PHE A 181 -4.54 12.53 6.64
N LYS A 182 -4.03 12.19 7.83
CA LYS A 182 -2.76 11.48 8.00
C LYS A 182 -3.06 10.00 8.22
N VAL A 183 -2.41 9.13 7.44
CA VAL A 183 -2.46 7.68 7.63
C VAL A 183 -1.12 7.21 8.17
N GLU A 184 -1.13 6.56 9.32
CA GLU A 184 0.01 5.89 9.92
C GLU A 184 -0.24 4.38 9.81
N LYS A 185 0.55 3.67 9.01
CA LYS A 185 0.38 2.24 8.73
C LYS A 185 1.54 1.43 9.31
N ALA A 186 1.23 0.27 9.85
CA ALA A 186 2.20 -0.72 10.28
C ALA A 186 1.79 -2.11 9.80
N ILE A 187 2.75 -2.81 9.18
CA ILE A 187 2.66 -4.22 8.82
C ILE A 187 3.55 -4.99 9.78
N GLU A 188 2.95 -5.87 10.58
CA GLU A 188 3.64 -6.74 11.52
C GLU A 188 3.64 -8.17 10.98
N PHE A 189 4.81 -8.80 11.00
CA PHE A 189 4.97 -10.20 10.68
C PHE A 189 5.58 -10.94 11.87
N TYR A 190 4.97 -12.04 12.30
CA TYR A 190 5.41 -12.82 13.46
C TYR A 190 6.31 -13.97 13.02
N ASN A 191 7.52 -14.09 13.58
CA ASN A 191 8.52 -15.05 13.11
C ASN A 191 8.05 -16.52 13.27
N GLU A 192 7.40 -16.83 14.39
CA GLU A 192 7.00 -18.19 14.75
C GLU A 192 5.60 -18.59 14.25
N ARG A 193 4.83 -17.64 13.71
CA ARG A 193 3.42 -17.86 13.34
C ARG A 193 3.14 -17.29 11.96
N PRO A 194 2.37 -17.98 11.10
CA PRO A 194 2.02 -17.49 9.77
C PRO A 194 0.95 -16.38 9.86
N VAL A 195 1.26 -15.29 10.56
CA VAL A 195 0.33 -14.20 10.88
C VAL A 195 0.94 -12.90 10.38
N LEU A 196 0.21 -12.28 9.46
CA LEU A 196 0.43 -10.92 8.99
C LEU A 196 -0.65 -10.04 9.64
N VAL A 197 -0.24 -9.01 10.38
CA VAL A 197 -1.16 -8.05 10.99
C VAL A 197 -0.92 -6.69 10.37
N ILE A 198 -1.99 -6.07 9.87
CA ILE A 198 -1.94 -4.70 9.38
C ILE A 198 -2.69 -3.82 10.37
N LYS A 199 -2.05 -2.74 10.80
CA LYS A 199 -2.61 -1.76 11.74
C LYS A 199 -2.51 -0.38 11.12
N ASP A 200 -3.63 0.32 11.06
CA ASP A 200 -3.67 1.71 10.61
C ASP A 200 -4.21 2.61 11.70
N LYS A 201 -3.72 3.84 11.68
CA LYS A 201 -4.31 4.97 12.37
C LYS A 201 -4.56 6.08 11.37
N ILE A 202 -5.84 6.42 11.20
CA ILE A 202 -6.29 7.52 10.35
C ILE A 202 -6.61 8.70 11.24
N THR A 203 -5.96 9.83 11.02
CA THR A 203 -6.18 11.07 11.77
C THR A 203 -6.70 12.16 10.84
N ASN A 204 -7.89 12.70 11.13
CA ASN A 204 -8.38 13.90 10.46
C ASN A 204 -7.55 15.12 10.88
N ILE A 205 -6.91 15.77 9.91
CA ILE A 205 -6.04 16.93 10.11
C ILE A 205 -6.56 18.19 9.39
N SER A 206 -7.75 18.12 8.80
CA SER A 206 -8.33 19.20 7.97
C SER A 206 -8.89 20.39 8.74
N GLY A 207 -8.92 20.33 10.08
CA GLY A 207 -9.57 21.34 10.92
C GLY A 207 -11.11 21.36 10.85
N THR A 208 -11.73 20.50 10.03
CA THR A 208 -13.19 20.37 9.89
C THR A 208 -13.63 18.92 10.09
N PRO A 209 -14.86 18.64 10.57
CA PRO A 209 -15.35 17.27 10.67
C PRO A 209 -15.35 16.57 9.30
N ARG A 210 -14.63 15.45 9.23
CA ARG A 210 -14.55 14.54 8.07
C ARG A 210 -14.51 13.11 8.57
N PHE A 211 -15.16 12.23 7.84
CA PHE A 211 -15.26 10.81 8.17
C PHE A 211 -14.67 10.00 7.02
N PRO A 212 -13.67 9.14 7.28
CA PRO A 212 -13.08 8.32 6.23
C PRO A 212 -14.03 7.19 5.84
N ASP A 213 -14.21 6.98 4.54
CA ASP A 213 -14.83 5.79 3.95
C ASP A 213 -13.72 4.88 3.39
N TRP A 214 -13.53 3.71 3.99
CA TRP A 214 -12.36 2.89 3.71
C TRP A 214 -12.53 1.41 4.05
N GLY A 215 -11.64 0.60 3.50
CA GLY A 215 -11.55 -0.82 3.78
C GLY A 215 -10.35 -1.45 3.09
N TYR A 216 -10.08 -2.71 3.44
CA TYR A 216 -9.04 -3.50 2.77
C TYR A 216 -9.63 -4.33 1.65
N HIS A 217 -9.07 -4.18 0.45
CA HIS A 217 -9.26 -5.16 -0.60
C HIS A 217 -8.20 -6.25 -0.42
N VAL A 218 -8.62 -7.49 -0.14
CA VAL A 218 -7.75 -8.65 0.05
C VAL A 218 -8.03 -9.68 -1.03
N GLN A 219 -7.02 -10.06 -1.83
CA GLN A 219 -7.20 -10.98 -2.95
C GLN A 219 -6.49 -12.30 -2.68
N LEU A 220 -7.26 -13.25 -2.16
CA LEU A 220 -6.76 -14.59 -1.88
C LEU A 220 -6.71 -15.43 -3.15
N LYS A 221 -5.76 -16.37 -3.22
CA LYS A 221 -5.73 -17.39 -4.26
C LYS A 221 -6.73 -18.50 -3.90
N PRO A 222 -7.85 -18.67 -4.63
CA PRO A 222 -8.72 -19.82 -4.40
C PRO A 222 -8.03 -21.10 -4.87
N GLU A 223 -8.24 -22.18 -4.11
CA GLU A 223 -7.83 -23.54 -4.47
C GLU A 223 -9.05 -24.44 -4.54
N GLU A 224 -8.95 -25.58 -5.24
CA GLU A 224 -10.02 -26.56 -5.28
C GLU A 224 -10.44 -26.98 -3.86
N GLY A 225 -11.74 -27.00 -3.59
CA GLY A 225 -12.28 -27.33 -2.27
C GLY A 225 -12.22 -26.18 -1.24
N CYS A 226 -11.77 -24.98 -1.63
CA CYS A 226 -11.83 -23.82 -0.73
C CYS A 226 -13.27 -23.52 -0.29
N ARG A 227 -13.41 -22.98 0.92
CA ARG A 227 -14.70 -22.56 1.48
C ARG A 227 -14.60 -21.11 1.94
N TYR A 228 -15.63 -20.34 1.69
CA TYR A 228 -15.75 -18.99 2.23
C TYR A 228 -16.59 -19.04 3.51
N LEU A 229 -15.95 -18.70 4.63
CA LEU A 229 -16.58 -18.71 5.96
C LEU A 229 -16.71 -17.27 6.43
N ILE A 230 -17.93 -16.80 6.61
CA ILE A 230 -18.25 -15.51 7.21
C ILE A 230 -18.97 -15.80 8.53
N PRO A 231 -18.56 -15.19 9.66
CA PRO A 231 -19.34 -15.29 10.89
C PRO A 231 -20.71 -14.63 10.66
N SER A 232 -21.78 -15.37 10.94
CA SER A 232 -23.17 -14.90 10.90
C SER A 232 -23.48 -13.97 12.06
#